data_AF-A0A2V8GQS9-F1
#
_entry.id   AF-A0A2V8GQS9-F1
#
_cell.length_a   1.000
_cell.length_b   1.000
_cell.length_c   1.000
_cell.angle_alpha   90.00
_cell.angle_beta   90.00
_cell.angle_gamma   90.00
#
_symmetry.space_group_name_H-M   'P 1'
#
loop_
_entity.id
_entity.type
_entity.pdbx_description
1 polymer ?
#
loop_
_entity_poly.entity_id
_entity_poly.type
_entity_poly.pdbx_seq_one_letter_code
_entity_poly.pdbx_strand_id
1 'polypeptide(L)' 'MWLAEIYMLGVIVGLIATQGGVATRLVMALLWPLGPLAFIITVAGLLIVAAIAFPMFGAILAGVVAAGWWLLR' A
#
# COMPACT_ATOMS: atom_id res chain seq x y z
N MET A 1 -12.91 -13.99 -6.05
CA MET A 1 -12.00 -13.97 -7.20
C MET A 1 -10.58 -14.12 -6.71
N TRP A 2 -9.88 -15.11 -7.22
CA TRP A 2 -8.50 -15.41 -6.81
C TRP A 2 -7.55 -14.41 -7.49
N LEU A 3 -6.46 -14.01 -6.81
CA LEU A 3 -5.50 -13.01 -7.31
C LEU A 3 -5.04 -13.28 -8.76
N ALA A 4 -4.94 -14.56 -9.12
CA ALA A 4 -4.61 -15.04 -10.45
C ALA A 4 -5.62 -14.64 -11.53
N GLU A 5 -6.92 -14.55 -11.23
CA GLU A 5 -7.95 -14.12 -12.19
C GLU A 5 -7.82 -12.63 -12.50
N ILE A 6 -7.56 -11.81 -11.49
CA ILE A 6 -7.28 -10.38 -11.65
C ILE A 6 -5.98 -10.18 -12.46
N TYR A 7 -4.99 -11.04 -12.23
CA TYR A 7 -3.74 -11.06 -12.98
C TYR A 7 -3.97 -11.36 -14.46
N MET A 8 -4.72 -12.43 -14.76
CA MET A 8 -5.02 -12.82 -16.14
C MET A 8 -5.84 -11.76 -16.87
N LEU A 9 -6.82 -11.14 -16.19
CA LEU A 9 -7.58 -10.02 -16.76
C LEU A 9 -6.68 -8.82 -17.07
N GLY A 10 -5.76 -8.47 -16.17
CA GLY A 10 -4.79 -7.39 -16.37
C GLY A 10 -3.86 -7.65 -17.57
N VAL A 11 -3.37 -8.89 -17.70
CA VAL A 11 -2.53 -9.30 -18.84
C VAL A 11 -3.30 -9.20 -20.15
N ILE A 12 -4.54 -9.71 -20.19
CA ILE A 12 -5.39 -9.67 -21.38
C ILE A 12 -5.70 -8.21 -21.77
N VAL A 13 -6.07 -7.36 -20.80
CA VAL A 13 -6.32 -5.94 -21.04
C VAL A 13 -5.05 -5.24 -21.52
N GLY A 14 -3.90 -5.52 -20.91
CA GLY A 14 -2.61 -4.97 -21.33
C GLY A 14 -2.24 -5.33 -22.77
N LEU A 15 -2.50 -6.58 -23.18
CA LEU A 15 -2.27 -7.03 -24.56
C LEU A 15 -3.21 -6.36 -25.57
N ILE A 16 -4.48 -6.14 -25.21
CA ILE A 16 -5.47 -5.53 -26.10
C ILE A 16 -5.28 -4.02 -26.21
N ALA A 17 -5.05 -3.33 -25.09
CA ALA A 17 -5.03 -1.87 -25.02
C ALA A 17 -3.68 -1.25 -25.41
N THR A 18 -2.57 -1.98 -25.29
CA THR A 18 -1.25 -1.44 -25.63
C THR A 18 -1.08 -1.38 -27.15
N GLN A 19 -0.91 -0.17 -27.69
CA GLN A 19 -0.58 0.07 -29.10
C GLN A 19 0.94 0.03 -29.23
N GLY A 20 1.51 -1.09 -29.68
CA GLY A 20 2.96 -1.26 -29.81
C GLY A 20 3.34 -2.62 -30.38
N GLY A 21 4.63 -2.82 -30.67
CA GLY A 21 5.15 -4.11 -31.13
C GLY A 21 4.89 -5.24 -30.13
N VAL A 22 4.91 -6.49 -30.60
CA VAL A 22 4.58 -7.69 -29.78
C VAL A 22 5.40 -7.75 -28.49
N ALA A 23 6.69 -7.42 -28.57
CA ALA A 23 7.57 -7.37 -27.40
C ALA A 23 7.13 -6.32 -26.36
N THR A 24 6.79 -5.11 -26.81
CA THR A 24 6.31 -4.02 -25.93
C THR A 24 5.00 -4.39 -25.24
N ARG A 25 4.06 -5.02 -25.98
CA ARG A 25 2.78 -5.48 -25.43
C ARG A 25 2.97 -6.52 -24.34
N LEU A 26 3.87 -7.48 -24.55
CA LEU A 26 4.16 -8.53 -23.56
C LEU A 26 4.83 -7.94 -22.31
N VAL A 27 5.82 -7.06 -22.47
CA VAL A 27 6.49 -6.41 -21.35
C VAL A 27 5.50 -5.58 -20.52
N MET A 28 4.65 -4.78 -21.16
CA MET A 28 3.64 -3.98 -20.46
C MET A 28 2.61 -4.86 -19.74
N ALA A 29 2.16 -5.95 -20.37
CA ALA A 29 1.23 -6.90 -19.75
C ALA A 29 1.86 -7.64 -18.55
N LEU A 30 3.15 -7.97 -18.60
CA LEU A 30 3.90 -8.60 -17.50
C LEU A 30 4.18 -7.64 -16.35
N LEU A 31 4.42 -6.36 -16.64
CA LEU A 31 4.74 -5.34 -15.63
C LEU A 31 3.50 -4.69 -15.00
N TRP A 32 2.33 -4.80 -15.64
CA TRP A 32 1.03 -4.34 -15.11
C TRP A 32 0.81 -4.63 -13.61
N PRO A 33 1.05 -5.84 -13.09
CA PRO A 33 0.72 -6.18 -11.71
C PRO A 33 1.61 -5.46 -10.69
N LEU A 34 2.77 -4.91 -11.11
CA LEU A 34 3.66 -4.19 -10.21
C LEU A 34 2.98 -2.97 -9.59
N GLY A 35 2.10 -2.28 -10.33
CA GLY A 35 1.36 -1.12 -9.82
C GLY A 35 0.43 -1.49 -8.65
N PRO A 36 -0.55 -2.38 -8.86
CA PRO A 36 -1.41 -2.87 -7.79
C PRO A 36 -0.64 -3.52 -6.63
N LEU A 37 0.43 -4.27 -6.91
CA LEU A 37 1.25 -4.91 -5.88
C LEU A 37 1.97 -3.86 -5.02
N ALA A 38 2.57 -2.84 -5.64
CA ALA A 38 3.21 -1.74 -4.92
C ALA A 38 2.20 -0.98 -4.06
N PHE A 39 0.99 -0.76 -4.55
CA PHE A 39 -0.10 -0.15 -3.77
C PHE A 39 -0.44 -0.99 -2.54
N ILE A 40 -0.66 -2.29 -2.70
CA ILE A 40 -0.99 -3.20 -1.59
C ILE A 40 0.13 -3.20 -0.54
N ILE A 41 1.39 -3.35 -0.98
CA ILE A 41 2.55 -3.36 -0.08
C ILE A 41 2.64 -2.04 0.70
N THR A 42 2.45 -0.91 0.02
CA THR A 42 2.50 0.41 0.63
C THR A 42 1.41 0.58 1.67
N VAL A 43 0.15 0.28 1.32
CA VAL A 43 -0.99 0.41 2.24
C VAL A 43 -0.86 -0.53 3.42
N ALA A 44 -0.48 -1.80 3.19
CA ALA A 44 -0.27 -2.76 4.26
C ALA A 44 0.86 -2.30 5.21
N GLY A 45 1.98 -1.82 4.66
CA GLY A 45 3.07 -1.26 5.46
C GLY A 45 2.63 -0.06 6.29
N LEU A 46 1.91 0.89 5.68
CA LEU A 46 1.37 2.05 6.38
C LEU A 46 0.42 1.64 7.51
N LEU A 47 -0.45 0.65 7.30
CA LEU A 47 -1.38 0.16 8.32
C LEU A 47 -0.64 -0.51 9.50
N ILE A 48 0.37 -1.32 9.21
CA ILE A 48 1.21 -1.96 10.25
C ILE A 48 1.94 -0.89 11.07
N VAL A 49 2.56 0.08 10.40
CA VAL A 49 3.28 1.17 11.07
C VAL A 49 2.31 2.03 11.88
N ALA A 50 1.15 2.38 11.31
CA ALA A 50 0.11 3.16 11.98
C ALA A 50 -0.37 2.49 13.26
N ALA A 51 -0.58 1.17 13.24
CA ALA A 51 -1.03 0.39 14.40
C ALA A 51 -0.05 0.46 15.60
N ILE A 52 1.22 0.78 15.36
CA ILE A 52 2.24 0.92 16.41
C ILE A 52 2.48 2.39 16.73
N ALA A 53 2.68 3.21 15.71
CA ALA A 53 3.05 4.62 15.86
C ALA A 53 1.96 5.44 16.55
N PHE A 54 0.68 5.23 16.21
CA PHE A 54 -0.41 6.02 16.80
C PHE A 54 -0.65 5.72 18.28
N PRO A 55 -0.73 4.45 18.74
CA PRO A 55 -0.83 4.17 20.18
C PRO A 55 0.38 4.68 20.97
N MET A 56 1.58 4.53 20.42
CA MET A 56 2.80 4.99 21.07
C MET A 56 2.82 6.52 21.21
N PHE A 57 2.44 7.24 20.15
CA PHE A 57 2.27 8.69 20.20
C PHE A 57 1.21 9.11 21.22
N GLY A 58 0.06 8.42 21.25
CA GLY A 58 -1.00 8.67 22.23
C GLY A 58 -0.52 8.49 23.67
N ALA A 59 0.24 7.43 23.95
CA ALA A 59 0.81 7.17 25.28
C ALA A 59 1.80 8.26 25.71
N ILE A 60 2.68 8.69 24.80
CA ILE A 60 3.62 9.79 25.05
C ILE A 60 2.86 11.07 25.38
N LEU A 61 1.88 11.44 24.55
CA LEU A 61 1.09 12.65 24.74
C LEU A 61 0.34 12.63 26.07
N ALA A 62 -0.30 11.51 26.41
CA ALA A 62 -0.99 11.34 27.68
C ALA A 62 -0.03 11.48 28.88
N GLY A 63 1.17 10.91 28.78
CA GLY A 63 2.20 11.04 29.80
C GLY A 63 2.65 12.48 30.01
N VAL A 64 2.88 13.23 28.93
CA VAL A 64 3.26 14.66 28.98
C VAL A 64 2.16 15.49 29.62
N VAL A 65 0.89 15.27 29.23
CA VAL A 65 -0.25 15.98 29.80
C VAL A 65 -0.41 15.68 31.29
N ALA A 66 -0.30 14.41 31.68
CA ALA A 66 -0.39 14.00 33.08
C ALA A 66 0.74 14.60 33.93
N ALA A 67 1.98 14.62 33.42
CA ALA A 67 3.11 15.23 34.08
C ALA A 67 2.94 16.75 34.22
N GLY A 68 2.49 17.43 33.16
CA GLY A 68 2.19 18.86 33.18
C GLY A 68 1.10 19.20 34.20
N TRP A 69 0.02 18.43 34.24
CA TRP A 69 -1.03 18.58 35.25
C TRP A 69 -0.51 18.38 36.67
N TRP A 70 0.33 17.35 36.89
CA TRP A 70 0.93 17.11 38.21
C TRP A 70 1.83 18.27 38.66
N LEU A 71 2.55 18.90 37.75
CA LEU A 71 3.47 20.00 38.07
C LEU A 71 2.78 21.35 38.25
N LEU A 72 1.59 21.54 37.68
CA LEU A 72 0.82 22.78 37.75
C LEU A 72 -0.21 22.81 38.90
N ARG A 73 -0.42 21.68 39.58
CA ARG A 73 -1.21 21.58 40.81
C ARG A 73 -0.32 21.63 42.05
#